data_AF-A0AAQ3T8J5-F1
#
_entry.id   AF-A0AAQ3T8J5-F1
#
_cell.length_a   1.000
_cell.length_b   1.000
_cell.length_c   1.000
_cell.angle_alpha   90.00
_cell.angle_beta   90.00
_cell.angle_gamma   90.00
#
_symmetry.space_group_name_H-M   'P 1'
#
loop_
_entity.id
_entity.type
_entity.pdbx_description
1 polymer ?
#
loop_
_entity_poly.entity_id
_entity_poly.type
_entity_poly.pdbx_seq_one_letter_code
_entity_poly.pdbx_strand_id
1 'polypeptide(L)'
;MTIEDVSRELGISKSRIQRYLRKGLIRCHSSSIKPYLTEDNRKARLKWCIDMIEEGGLDAPKFKDLFDFVFIDEKWFYLHQKSERYYLLQIVKMNHTARARTRTTSLGSCFCVLLLVQGLEMEYAFLEYCPKRANRMFVTLQTVLKEAMKIKGGNKIKIPHMQKQRLEREDMLPLQIPCAPSLLAETISSLPAN
;
A
#
# COMPACT_ATOMS: atom_id res chain seq x y z
N MET A 1 -12.91 -14.02 9.92
CA MET A 1 -14.22 -14.67 9.68
C MET A 1 -14.21 -15.39 8.34
N THR A 2 -14.17 -16.71 8.38
CA THR A 2 -14.24 -17.62 7.22
C THR A 2 -15.70 -17.88 6.82
N ILE A 3 -15.94 -18.56 5.69
CA ILE A 3 -17.29 -19.03 5.31
C ILE A 3 -17.81 -20.03 6.36
N GLU A 4 -16.92 -20.77 7.01
CA GLU A 4 -17.29 -21.75 8.04
C GLU A 4 -17.79 -21.07 9.30
N ASP A 5 -17.15 -19.98 9.72
CA ASP A 5 -17.59 -19.18 10.86
C ASP A 5 -19.01 -18.62 10.64
N VAL A 6 -19.28 -18.12 9.42
CA VAL A 6 -20.62 -17.62 9.05
C VAL A 6 -21.65 -18.74 8.99
N SER A 7 -21.25 -19.91 8.50
CA SER A 7 -22.11 -21.10 8.45
C SER A 7 -22.53 -21.55 9.84
N ARG A 8 -21.59 -21.54 10.80
CA ARG A 8 -21.84 -21.86 12.20
C ARG A 8 -22.74 -20.83 12.88
N GLU A 9 -22.49 -19.54 12.66
CA GLU A 9 -23.23 -18.45 13.31
C GLU A 9 -24.66 -18.31 12.79
N LEU A 10 -24.87 -18.42 11.46
CA LEU A 10 -26.18 -18.22 10.84
C LEU A 10 -26.99 -19.53 10.72
N GLY A 11 -26.40 -20.69 11.03
CA GLY A 11 -27.02 -22.00 10.81
C GLY A 11 -27.32 -22.29 9.33
N ILE A 12 -26.62 -21.62 8.41
CA ILE A 12 -26.80 -21.78 6.97
C ILE A 12 -25.69 -22.68 6.43
N SER A 13 -26.01 -23.60 5.51
CA SER A 13 -24.98 -24.44 4.88
C SER A 13 -23.96 -23.62 4.09
N LYS A 14 -22.68 -24.03 4.13
CA LYS A 14 -21.58 -23.41 3.36
C LYS A 14 -21.93 -23.25 1.87
N SER A 15 -22.56 -24.27 1.29
CA SER A 15 -23.01 -24.27 -0.11
C SER A 15 -24.04 -23.18 -0.41
N ARG A 16 -24.97 -22.92 0.51
CA ARG A 16 -25.99 -21.88 0.38
C ARG A 16 -25.38 -20.48 0.52
N ILE A 17 -24.41 -20.28 1.42
CA ILE A 17 -23.65 -19.03 1.53
C ILE A 17 -22.86 -18.75 0.24
N GLN A 18 -22.14 -19.74 -0.29
CA GLN A 18 -21.43 -19.60 -1.57
C GLN A 18 -22.37 -19.30 -2.75
N ARG A 19 -23.57 -19.88 -2.75
CA ARG A 19 -24.61 -19.55 -3.73
C ARG A 19 -25.07 -18.10 -3.60
N TYR A 20 -25.24 -17.60 -2.38
CA TYR A 20 -25.61 -16.19 -2.14
C TYR A 20 -24.50 -15.21 -2.50
N LEU A 21 -23.24 -15.55 -2.27
CA LEU A 21 -22.08 -14.78 -2.75
C LEU A 21 -22.06 -14.71 -4.28
N ARG A 22 -22.25 -15.85 -4.97
CA ARG A 22 -22.31 -15.92 -6.44
C ARG A 22 -23.49 -15.11 -7.01
N LYS A 23 -24.62 -15.12 -6.32
CA LYS A 23 -25.81 -14.32 -6.68
C LYS A 23 -25.72 -12.85 -6.24
N GLY A 24 -24.67 -12.43 -5.56
CA GLY A 24 -24.47 -11.06 -5.08
C GLY A 24 -25.35 -10.64 -3.90
N LEU A 25 -26.15 -11.54 -3.33
CA LEU A 25 -27.06 -11.23 -2.20
C LEU A 25 -26.31 -10.93 -0.90
N ILE A 26 -25.10 -11.48 -0.80
CA ILE A 26 -24.17 -11.27 0.31
C ILE A 26 -22.83 -10.80 -0.28
N ARG A 27 -22.21 -9.80 0.34
CA ARG A 27 -20.91 -9.27 -0.07
C ARG A 27 -19.89 -9.36 1.08
N CYS A 28 -18.70 -9.87 0.77
CA CYS A 28 -17.56 -9.78 1.67
C CYS A 28 -17.03 -8.35 1.71
N HIS A 29 -16.81 -7.83 2.91
CA HIS A 29 -16.24 -6.51 3.14
C HIS A 29 -15.12 -6.59 4.18
N SER A 30 -14.09 -5.75 4.06
CA SER A 30 -13.03 -5.61 5.05
C SER A 30 -13.11 -4.24 5.73
N SER A 31 -12.88 -4.18 7.05
CA SER A 31 -12.95 -2.92 7.81
C SER A 31 -11.68 -2.07 7.72
N SER A 32 -10.77 -2.34 6.78
CA SER A 32 -9.54 -1.55 6.65
C SER A 32 -9.87 -0.13 6.19
N ILE A 33 -9.71 0.82 7.10
CA ILE A 33 -9.94 2.25 6.83
C ILE A 33 -8.66 2.82 6.25
N LYS A 34 -8.73 3.35 5.03
CA LYS A 34 -7.69 4.25 4.52
C LYS A 34 -7.93 5.64 5.12
N PRO A 35 -6.96 6.26 5.81
CA PRO A 35 -7.15 7.59 6.36
C PRO A 35 -7.50 8.59 5.25
N TYR A 36 -8.41 9.53 5.53
CA TYR A 36 -8.73 10.59 4.58
C TYR A 36 -7.53 11.53 4.46
N LEU A 37 -7.14 11.85 3.23
CA LEU A 37 -6.07 12.81 2.97
C LEU A 37 -6.67 14.21 2.88
N THR A 38 -6.14 15.13 3.68
CA THR A 38 -6.29 16.57 3.51
C THR A 38 -5.63 17.02 2.20
N GLU A 39 -6.04 18.15 1.65
CA GLU A 39 -5.42 18.70 0.44
C GLU A 39 -3.93 19.02 0.66
N ASP A 40 -3.54 19.47 1.85
CA ASP A 40 -2.14 19.73 2.19
C ASP A 40 -1.29 18.45 2.17
N ASN A 41 -1.84 17.34 2.68
CA ASN A 41 -1.16 16.05 2.58
C ASN A 41 -1.01 15.59 1.13
N ARG A 42 -1.99 15.87 0.26
CA ARG A 42 -1.86 15.56 -1.18
C ARG A 42 -0.77 16.40 -1.84
N LYS A 43 -0.73 17.70 -1.55
CA LYS A 43 0.31 18.62 -2.05
C LYS A 43 1.69 18.22 -1.57
N ALA A 44 1.86 17.88 -0.29
CA ALA A 44 3.11 17.40 0.26
C ALA A 44 3.61 16.13 -0.47
N ARG A 45 2.70 15.20 -0.78
CA ARG A 45 3.03 14.01 -1.56
C ARG A 45 3.44 14.35 -3.00
N LEU A 46 2.74 15.28 -3.65
CA LEU A 46 3.10 15.71 -5.01
C LEU A 46 4.46 16.42 -5.04
N LYS A 47 4.72 17.28 -4.06
CA LYS A 47 6.03 17.93 -3.88
C LYS A 47 7.14 16.89 -3.73
N TRP A 48 6.91 15.86 -2.92
CA TRP A 48 7.87 14.76 -2.78
C TRP A 48 8.06 13.97 -4.09
N CYS A 49 6.98 13.72 -4.85
CA CYS A 49 7.10 13.05 -6.15
C CYS A 49 7.97 13.84 -7.14
N ILE A 50 7.84 15.17 -7.15
CA ILE A 50 8.62 16.07 -8.01
C ILE A 50 10.09 16.07 -7.59
N ASP A 51 10.37 16.13 -6.28
CA ASP A 51 11.74 16.12 -5.74
C ASP A 51 12.50 14.81 -6.05
N MET A 52 11.77 13.73 -6.30
CA MET A 52 12.33 12.43 -6.71
C MET A 52 12.62 12.31 -8.21
N ILE A 53 12.36 13.36 -9.00
CA ILE A 53 12.64 13.41 -10.44
C ILE A 53 13.95 14.16 -10.69
N GLU A 54 14.79 13.58 -11.54
CA GLU A 54 15.99 14.22 -12.09
C GLU A 54 15.62 14.89 -13.42
N GLU A 55 15.95 16.17 -13.53
CA GLU A 55 15.87 16.92 -14.79
C GLU A 55 16.98 16.42 -15.73
N GLY A 56 16.67 15.38 -16.50
CA GLY A 56 17.54 14.95 -17.59
C GLY A 56 17.53 16.04 -18.67
N GLY A 57 18.60 16.80 -18.84
CA GLY A 57 18.63 17.98 -19.71
C GLY A 57 17.95 17.80 -21.07
N LEU A 58 18.53 16.99 -21.97
CA LEU A 58 17.95 16.68 -23.30
C LEU A 58 17.08 15.40 -23.31
N ASP A 59 17.12 14.63 -22.23
CA ASP A 59 16.43 13.36 -22.09
C ASP A 59 15.05 13.55 -21.45
N ALA A 60 14.15 12.58 -21.59
CA ALA A 60 12.92 12.59 -20.80
C ALA A 60 13.27 12.58 -19.29
N PRO A 61 12.54 13.31 -18.43
CA PRO A 61 12.79 13.34 -17.00
C PRO A 61 12.66 11.92 -16.42
N LYS A 62 13.62 11.51 -15.59
CA LYS A 62 13.68 10.16 -15.00
C LYS A 62 13.59 10.25 -13.49
N PHE A 63 13.09 9.21 -12.85
CA PHE A 63 13.19 9.12 -11.40
C PHE A 63 14.62 8.79 -10.97
N LYS A 64 15.04 9.30 -9.81
CA LYS A 64 16.27 8.91 -9.13
C LYS A 64 16.35 7.38 -9.01
N ASP A 65 17.54 6.81 -9.10
CA ASP A 65 17.76 5.36 -9.04
C ASP A 65 17.59 4.77 -7.61
N LEU A 66 17.58 5.65 -6.61
CA LEU A 66 17.32 5.39 -5.19
C LEU A 66 18.39 4.55 -4.46
N PHE A 67 19.53 4.25 -5.10
CA PHE A 67 20.60 3.47 -4.46
C PHE A 67 21.35 4.27 -3.39
N ASP A 68 21.37 5.60 -3.51
CA ASP A 68 21.94 6.51 -2.52
C ASP A 68 20.98 6.86 -1.37
N PHE A 69 19.76 6.29 -1.37
CA PHE A 69 18.71 6.60 -0.39
C PHE A 69 18.53 5.46 0.60
N VAL A 70 18.70 5.76 1.89
CA VAL A 70 18.39 4.83 2.99
C VAL A 70 16.98 5.12 3.51
N PHE A 71 16.04 4.23 3.17
CA PHE A 71 14.66 4.31 3.66
C PHE A 71 14.54 3.60 5.01
N ILE A 72 14.25 4.35 6.08
CA ILE A 72 14.00 3.82 7.42
C ILE A 72 12.52 3.97 7.73
N ASP A 73 11.86 2.88 8.15
CA ASP A 73 10.46 2.88 8.57
C ASP A 73 10.29 2.06 9.85
N GLU A 74 9.48 2.58 10.78
CA GLU A 74 9.13 1.89 12.01
C GLU A 74 7.76 1.25 11.86
N LYS A 75 7.74 -0.09 11.85
CA LYS A 75 6.50 -0.85 11.69
C LYS A 75 6.02 -1.41 13.02
N TRP A 76 4.91 -0.86 13.50
CA TRP A 76 4.19 -1.40 14.66
C TRP A 76 3.46 -2.69 14.30
N PHE A 77 3.86 -3.80 14.92
CA PHE A 77 3.15 -5.07 14.83
C PHE A 77 2.13 -5.18 15.95
N TYR A 78 0.89 -5.54 15.59
CA TYR A 78 -0.18 -5.74 16.55
C TYR A 78 -0.31 -7.24 16.78
N LEU A 79 -0.34 -7.64 18.05
CA LEU A 79 -0.63 -9.02 18.45
C LEU A 79 -2.03 -9.47 17.98
N HIS A 80 -2.95 -8.52 17.73
CA HIS A 80 -4.29 -8.78 17.24
C HIS A 80 -4.52 -8.19 15.84
N GLN A 81 -5.42 -8.80 15.06
CA GLN A 81 -5.75 -8.34 13.72
C GLN A 81 -6.53 -7.02 13.77
N LYS A 82 -5.96 -5.96 13.18
CA LYS A 82 -6.58 -4.62 13.07
C LYS A 82 -7.79 -4.54 12.12
N SER A 83 -7.85 -5.45 11.14
CA SER A 83 -8.87 -5.43 10.09
C SER A 83 -9.70 -6.68 10.14
N GLU A 84 -11.01 -6.51 10.20
CA GLU A 84 -11.97 -7.60 10.26
C GLU A 84 -12.65 -7.78 8.90
N ARG A 85 -13.01 -9.02 8.58
CA ARG A 85 -13.78 -9.37 7.38
C ARG A 85 -15.21 -9.70 7.80
N TYR A 86 -16.18 -9.05 7.19
CA TYR A 86 -17.61 -9.25 7.46
C TYR A 86 -18.41 -9.51 6.18
N TYR A 87 -19.59 -10.12 6.33
CA TYR A 87 -20.51 -10.44 5.25
C TYR A 87 -21.74 -9.52 5.36
N LEU A 88 -21.94 -8.66 4.36
CA LEU A 88 -23.07 -7.74 4.29
C LEU A 88 -24.21 -8.36 3.49
N LEU A 89 -25.42 -8.42 4.04
CA LEU A 89 -26.65 -8.79 3.33
C LEU A 89 -27.28 -7.54 2.71
N GLN A 90 -27.59 -7.58 1.42
CA GLN A 90 -28.15 -6.42 0.70
C GLN A 90 -29.68 -6.22 0.87
N ILE A 91 -30.40 -7.18 1.46
CA ILE A 91 -31.87 -7.27 1.26
C ILE A 91 -32.71 -6.42 2.23
N VAL A 92 -32.19 -5.84 3.32
CA VAL A 92 -33.08 -5.09 4.24
C VAL A 92 -32.43 -3.83 4.81
N LYS A 93 -33.05 -2.66 4.57
CA LYS A 93 -33.04 -1.53 5.50
C LYS A 93 -33.76 -1.98 6.79
N MET A 94 -33.12 -2.79 7.64
CA MET A 94 -33.57 -3.02 9.02
C MET A 94 -32.37 -3.28 9.93
N ASN A 95 -32.33 -2.49 11.00
CA ASN A 95 -31.74 -2.68 12.32
C ASN A 95 -30.67 -3.80 12.40
N HIS A 96 -29.40 -3.41 12.38
CA HIS A 96 -28.23 -4.28 12.37
C HIS A 96 -28.19 -5.31 13.52
N THR A 97 -28.62 -6.54 13.23
CA THR A 97 -28.22 -7.80 13.89
C THR A 97 -27.72 -8.72 12.76
N ALA A 98 -26.53 -9.32 12.75
CA ALA A 98 -25.67 -9.77 13.83
C ALA A 98 -24.33 -9.02 13.85
N ARG A 99 -23.99 -8.50 15.04
CA ARG A 99 -22.69 -7.93 15.36
C ARG A 99 -22.06 -8.87 16.37
N ALA A 100 -21.31 -9.88 15.92
CA ALA A 100 -20.49 -10.67 16.81
C ALA A 100 -19.32 -9.78 17.27
N ARG A 101 -19.53 -9.10 18.40
CA ARG A 101 -18.49 -8.38 19.14
C ARG A 101 -17.81 -9.40 20.06
N THR A 102 -16.54 -9.69 19.83
CA THR A 102 -15.66 -10.03 20.94
C THR A 102 -15.14 -8.70 21.49
N ARG A 103 -15.69 -8.31 22.65
CA ARG A 103 -15.22 -7.11 23.36
C ARG A 103 -13.80 -7.34 23.86
N THR A 104 -13.00 -6.34 23.53
CA THR A 104 -11.75 -5.91 24.14
C THR A 104 -11.82 -5.99 25.67
N THR A 105 -10.92 -6.76 26.29
CA THR A 105 -10.36 -6.37 27.59
C THR A 105 -9.04 -5.69 27.30
N SER A 106 -9.00 -4.40 27.61
CA SER A 106 -7.77 -3.66 27.85
C SER A 106 -6.94 -4.42 28.86
N LEU A 107 -5.67 -4.66 28.56
CA LEU A 107 -4.56 -4.71 29.52
C LEU A 107 -3.28 -5.05 28.76
N GLY A 108 -2.19 -4.43 29.19
CA GLY A 108 -0.86 -4.87 28.82
C GLY A 108 -0.24 -4.02 27.73
N SER A 109 0.34 -2.90 28.16
CA SER A 109 1.73 -2.56 27.83
C SER A 109 2.45 -3.67 27.03
N CYS A 110 2.44 -3.56 25.70
CA CYS A 110 3.31 -4.41 24.90
C CYS A 110 4.64 -3.68 24.82
N PHE A 111 5.46 -3.96 25.84
CA PHE A 111 6.88 -3.69 25.86
C PHE A 111 7.44 -4.08 24.49
N CYS A 112 8.15 -3.13 23.89
CA CYS A 112 8.77 -3.21 22.59
C CYS A 112 9.58 -4.51 22.49
N VAL A 113 9.09 -5.50 21.75
CA VAL A 113 9.96 -6.55 21.24
C VAL A 113 10.57 -5.99 19.97
N LEU A 114 11.89 -5.80 20.03
CA LEU A 114 12.81 -5.16 19.08
C LEU A 114 12.88 -3.63 19.14
N LEU A 115 13.40 -3.12 20.26
CA LEU A 115 14.39 -2.04 20.18
C LEU A 115 15.73 -2.61 20.65
N LEU A 116 16.79 -2.23 19.92
CA LEU A 116 18.23 -2.40 20.23
C LEU A 116 18.91 -3.67 19.68
N VAL A 117 19.17 -3.68 18.38
CA VAL A 117 20.59 -3.74 17.97
C VAL A 117 20.90 -2.41 17.29
N GLN A 118 21.70 -1.61 17.98
CA GLN A 118 22.00 -0.22 17.69
C GLN A 118 22.84 -0.11 16.42
N GLY A 119 22.48 0.78 15.50
CA GLY A 119 23.33 1.57 14.59
C GLY A 119 24.39 0.89 13.71
N LEU A 120 25.22 0.01 14.27
CA LEU A 120 26.37 -0.66 13.66
C LEU A 120 25.99 -1.85 12.77
N GLU A 121 24.88 -2.56 12.99
CA GLU A 121 24.48 -3.68 12.12
C GLU A 121 23.80 -3.23 10.81
N MET A 122 23.33 -1.99 10.73
CA MET A 122 22.68 -1.46 9.53
C MET A 122 23.66 -1.31 8.35
N GLU A 123 24.90 -0.90 8.62
CA GLU A 123 25.94 -0.80 7.58
C GLU A 123 26.30 -2.19 7.02
N TYR A 124 26.47 -3.19 7.89
CA TYR A 124 26.76 -4.56 7.46
C TYR A 124 25.59 -5.20 6.71
N ALA A 125 24.36 -5.05 7.21
CA ALA A 125 23.17 -5.56 6.54
C ALA A 125 22.93 -4.90 5.17
N PHE A 126 23.31 -3.63 5.01
CA PHE A 126 23.25 -2.94 3.72
C PHE A 126 24.30 -3.45 2.73
N LEU A 127 25.56 -3.61 3.16
CA LEU A 127 26.64 -4.14 2.32
C LEU A 127 26.36 -5.58 1.85
N GLU A 128 25.65 -6.36 2.66
CA GLU A 128 25.27 -7.74 2.32
C GLU A 128 23.98 -7.82 1.49
N TYR A 129 23.21 -6.73 1.38
CA TYR A 129 21.93 -6.75 0.69
C TYR A 129 22.10 -6.80 -0.83
N CYS A 130 21.51 -7.81 -1.47
CA CYS A 130 21.62 -8.01 -2.92
C CYS A 130 21.08 -6.81 -3.73
N PRO A 131 21.91 -6.12 -4.54
CA PRO A 131 21.49 -4.96 -5.33
C PRO A 131 20.33 -5.27 -6.29
N LYS A 132 20.27 -6.49 -6.82
CA LYS A 132 19.16 -6.95 -7.68
C LYS A 132 17.83 -6.97 -6.93
N ARG A 133 17.82 -7.38 -5.64
CA ARG A 133 16.62 -7.35 -4.79
C ARG A 133 16.20 -5.92 -4.47
N ALA A 134 17.16 -5.03 -4.20
CA ALA A 134 16.93 -3.60 -3.99
C ALA A 134 16.27 -2.96 -5.20
N ASN A 135 16.79 -3.20 -6.40
CA ASN A 135 16.24 -2.65 -7.63
C ASN A 135 14.74 -3.00 -7.82
N ARG A 136 14.33 -4.24 -7.48
CA ARG A 136 12.90 -4.62 -7.54
C ARG A 136 12.01 -3.78 -6.64
N MET A 137 12.52 -3.32 -5.49
CA MET A 137 11.80 -2.45 -4.58
C MET A 137 11.79 -1.01 -5.11
N PHE A 138 12.95 -0.50 -5.54
CA PHE A 138 13.11 0.86 -6.04
C PHE A 138 12.27 1.12 -7.29
N VAL A 139 12.29 0.22 -8.27
CA VAL A 139 11.42 0.31 -9.46
C VAL A 139 9.93 0.29 -9.09
N THR A 140 9.56 -0.41 -8.02
CA THR A 140 8.18 -0.38 -7.51
C THR A 140 7.86 0.98 -6.89
N LEU A 141 8.79 1.55 -6.12
CA LEU A 141 8.60 2.87 -5.53
C LEU A 141 8.47 3.93 -6.63
N GLN A 142 9.36 3.94 -7.61
CA GLN A 142 9.31 4.87 -8.75
C GLN A 142 7.98 4.77 -9.53
N THR A 143 7.48 3.55 -9.76
CA THR A 143 6.15 3.39 -10.39
C THR A 143 5.00 3.85 -9.50
N VAL A 144 5.07 3.63 -8.19
CA VAL A 144 4.08 4.15 -7.23
C VAL A 144 4.08 5.67 -7.21
N LEU A 145 5.25 6.32 -7.26
CA LEU A 145 5.39 7.77 -7.36
C LEU A 145 4.74 8.30 -8.64
N LYS A 146 5.04 7.68 -9.79
CA LYS A 146 4.44 8.01 -11.08
C LYS A 146 2.92 7.91 -11.07
N GLU A 147 2.37 6.83 -10.49
CA GLU A 147 0.93 6.67 -10.36
C GLU A 147 0.31 7.65 -9.34
N ALA A 148 1.04 8.03 -8.30
CA ALA A 148 0.60 9.05 -7.34
C ALA A 148 0.42 10.42 -8.00
N MET A 149 1.32 10.79 -8.93
CA MET A 149 1.22 12.02 -9.72
C MET A 149 -0.05 12.01 -10.59
N LYS A 150 -0.33 10.90 -11.29
CA LYS A 150 -1.54 10.76 -12.13
C LYS A 150 -2.85 10.94 -11.36
N ILE A 151 -2.87 10.59 -10.07
CA ILE A 151 -4.06 10.74 -9.20
C ILE A 151 -3.97 11.97 -8.28
N LYS A 152 -3.09 12.93 -8.58
CA LYS A 152 -2.93 14.19 -7.84
C LYS A 152 -2.72 13.97 -6.33
N GLY A 153 -1.87 13.00 -5.98
CA GLY A 153 -1.52 12.71 -4.59
C GLY A 153 -2.56 11.92 -3.78
N GLY A 154 -3.59 11.38 -4.43
CA GLY A 154 -4.67 10.62 -3.79
C GLY A 154 -4.28 9.25 -3.20
N ASN A 155 -5.23 8.61 -2.51
CA ASN A 155 -5.05 7.30 -1.85
C ASN A 155 -5.39 6.07 -2.72
N LYS A 156 -5.87 6.31 -3.95
CA LYS A 156 -6.33 5.27 -4.89
C LYS A 156 -5.21 4.85 -5.86
N ILE A 157 -3.98 4.75 -5.37
CA ILE A 157 -2.84 4.28 -6.18
C ILE A 157 -3.05 2.81 -6.52
N LYS A 158 -3.00 2.50 -7.82
CA LYS A 158 -2.95 1.12 -8.32
C LYS A 158 -1.51 0.81 -8.65
N ILE A 159 -0.93 -0.17 -7.97
CA ILE A 159 0.46 -0.57 -8.22
C ILE A 159 0.50 -1.37 -9.53
N PRO A 160 1.19 -0.89 -10.58
CA PRO A 160 1.25 -1.60 -11.85
C PRO A 160 2.14 -2.85 -11.72
N HIS A 161 1.67 -3.98 -12.25
CA HIS A 161 2.45 -5.21 -12.26
C HIS A 161 3.38 -5.27 -13.47
N MET A 162 4.68 -4.96 -13.28
CA MET A 162 5.67 -4.89 -14.36
C MET A 162 6.47 -6.18 -14.59
N GLN A 163 6.00 -7.33 -14.08
CA GLN A 163 6.68 -8.62 -14.27
C GLN A 163 8.19 -8.57 -13.95
N LYS A 164 8.56 -7.90 -12.84
CA LYS A 164 9.95 -7.57 -12.49
C LYS A 164 10.91 -8.77 -12.53
N GLN A 165 10.42 -9.94 -12.10
CA GLN A 165 11.16 -11.20 -12.13
C GLN A 165 11.49 -11.67 -13.56
N ARG A 166 10.61 -11.42 -14.53
CA ARG A 166 10.87 -11.75 -15.94
C ARG A 166 11.94 -10.82 -16.52
N LEU A 167 11.75 -9.51 -16.36
CA LEU A 167 12.69 -8.51 -16.88
C LEU A 167 14.10 -8.66 -16.30
N GLU A 168 14.21 -9.00 -15.02
CA GLU A 168 15.51 -9.25 -14.39
C GLU A 168 16.18 -10.55 -14.84
N ARG A 169 15.43 -11.60 -15.20
CA ARG A 169 16.00 -12.81 -15.82
C ARG A 169 16.53 -12.53 -17.23
N GLU A 170 15.94 -11.54 -17.89
CA GLU A 170 16.38 -11.03 -19.20
C GLU A 170 17.44 -9.93 -19.05
N ASP A 171 17.88 -9.59 -17.83
CA ASP A 171 18.75 -8.44 -17.50
C ASP A 171 18.29 -7.09 -18.10
N MET A 172 16.99 -6.94 -18.30
CA MET A 172 16.31 -5.77 -18.88
C MET A 172 15.50 -4.95 -17.84
N LEU A 173 15.68 -5.21 -16.54
CA LEU A 173 15.00 -4.44 -15.50
C LEU A 173 15.65 -3.05 -15.37
N PRO A 174 14.94 -1.95 -15.67
CA PRO A 174 15.54 -0.61 -15.61
C PRO A 174 15.91 -0.23 -14.18
N LEU A 175 16.91 0.64 -14.03
CA LEU A 175 17.27 1.26 -12.75
C LEU A 175 16.45 2.54 -12.49
N GLN A 176 16.13 3.24 -13.57
CA GLN A 176 15.36 4.48 -13.55
C GLN A 176 14.14 4.37 -14.47
N ILE A 177 12.97 4.72 -13.94
CA ILE A 177 11.73 4.77 -14.70
C ILE A 177 11.58 6.15 -15.33
N PRO A 178 11.27 6.25 -16.63
CA PRO A 178 11.00 7.54 -17.25
C PRO A 178 9.65 8.10 -16.81
N CYS A 179 9.63 9.41 -16.55
CA CYS A 179 8.45 10.22 -16.33
C CYS A 179 8.13 11.02 -17.60
N ALA A 180 6.84 11.19 -17.93
CA ALA A 180 6.46 11.99 -19.07
C ALA A 180 6.60 13.49 -18.72
N PRO A 181 7.23 14.33 -19.56
CA PRO A 181 7.35 15.77 -19.29
C PRO A 181 6.00 16.45 -19.05
N SER A 182 4.97 16.03 -19.80
CA SER A 182 3.60 16.52 -19.64
C SER A 182 3.00 16.21 -18.26
N LEU A 183 3.27 15.02 -17.72
CA LEU A 183 2.82 14.64 -16.37
C LEU A 183 3.52 15.45 -15.29
N LEU A 184 4.82 15.70 -15.46
CA LEU A 184 5.57 16.55 -14.55
C LEU A 184 5.04 17.99 -14.57
N ALA A 185 4.85 18.57 -15.76
CA ALA A 185 4.29 19.90 -15.92
C ALA A 185 2.88 20.03 -15.32
N GLU A 186 1.99 19.05 -15.55
CA GLU A 186 0.66 19.03 -14.92
C GLU A 186 0.78 19.02 -13.39
N THR A 187 1.69 18.19 -12.85
CA THR A 187 1.86 18.07 -11.41
C THR A 187 2.38 19.38 -10.80
N ILE A 188 3.34 20.03 -11.42
CA ILE A 188 3.86 21.35 -11.01
C ILE A 188 2.73 22.39 -11.04
N SER A 189 1.93 22.42 -12.11
CA SER A 189 0.81 23.37 -12.23
C SER A 189 -0.30 23.18 -11.18
N SER A 190 -0.42 21.96 -10.63
CA SER A 190 -1.41 21.65 -9.59
C SER A 190 -1.01 22.10 -8.20
N LEU A 191 0.27 22.45 -7.99
CA LEU A 191 0.75 23.02 -6.76
C LEU A 191 0.55 24.54 -6.80
N PRO A 192 0.12 25.17 -5.69
CA PRO A 192 0.04 26.63 -5.65
C PRO A 192 1.43 27.22 -5.89
N ALA A 193 1.52 28.25 -6.73
CA ALA A 193 2.72 29.08 -6.78
C ALA A 193 2.95 29.66 -5.38
N ASN A 194 4.12 29.39 -4.80
CA ASN A 194 4.52 30.02 -3.55
C ASN A 194 4.71 31.52 -3.74
#